data_AF-A0ABD0NWB7-F1
#
_entry.id   AF-A0ABD0NWB7-F1
#
_cell.length_a   1.000
_cell.length_b   1.000
_cell.length_c   1.000
_cell.angle_alpha   90.00
_cell.angle_beta   90.00
_cell.angle_gamma   90.00
#
_symmetry.space_group_name_H-M   'P 1'
#
loop_
_entity.id
_entity.type
_entity.pdbx_description
1 polymer ?
#
loop_
_entity_poly.entity_id
_entity_poly.type
_entity_poly.pdbx_seq_one_letter_code
_entity_poly.pdbx_strand_id
1 'polypeptide(L)'
;MFPSNSDGSQTPFGSSDSFLTCSSDSTVRIWSSDGVRCGNVLSNDLHHILYMDDSTAALLDVEGTSISGSEKVEGSSADSRSGIRTVCVSPDGRHLASGDRNGTL
;
A
#
# COMPACT_ATOMS: atom_id res chain seq x y z
N MET A 1 9.77 -0.23 9.17
CA MET A 1 11.22 0.01 9.06
C MET A 1 11.86 -1.24 8.50
N PHE A 2 12.47 -1.14 7.32
CA PHE A 2 13.19 -2.26 6.72
C PHE A 2 14.45 -2.58 7.53
N PRO A 3 14.87 -3.86 7.62
CA PRO A 3 16.16 -4.19 8.20
C PRO A 3 17.27 -3.53 7.36
N SER A 4 18.16 -2.81 8.01
CA SER A 4 19.35 -2.27 7.37
C SER A 4 20.32 -3.41 7.09
N ASN A 5 20.60 -3.69 5.81
CA ASN A 5 21.71 -4.55 5.46
C ASN A 5 23.01 -3.84 5.86
N SER A 6 23.80 -4.45 6.73
CA SER A 6 25.06 -3.90 7.24
C SER A 6 26.17 -3.79 6.18
N ASP A 7 25.89 -4.13 4.92
CA ASP A 7 26.88 -4.38 3.88
C ASP A 7 27.02 -3.23 2.85
N GLY A 8 26.59 -2.02 3.19
CA GLY A 8 26.74 -0.83 2.33
C GLY A 8 25.98 -0.88 0.99
N SER A 9 25.25 -1.95 0.71
CA SER A 9 24.32 -2.04 -0.40
C SER A 9 23.08 -1.20 -0.09
N GLN A 10 22.76 -0.25 -0.98
CA GLN A 10 21.51 0.48 -0.89
C GLN A 10 20.35 -0.53 -0.82
N THR A 11 19.46 -0.36 0.15
CA THR A 11 18.20 -1.07 0.12
C THR A 11 17.49 -0.69 -1.19
N PRO A 12 16.76 -1.60 -1.84
CA PRO A 12 16.08 -1.28 -3.11
C PRO A 12 15.08 -0.12 -3.00
N PHE A 13 14.72 0.31 -1.79
CA PHE A 13 13.89 1.49 -1.51
C PHE A 13 14.69 2.76 -1.15
N GLY A 14 16.01 2.76 -1.35
CA GLY A 14 16.85 3.97 -1.37
C GLY A 14 17.22 4.57 -0.02
N SER A 15 16.44 4.34 1.03
CA SER A 15 16.66 4.92 2.35
C SER A 15 16.13 4.03 3.48
N SER A 16 16.83 4.03 4.62
CA SER A 16 16.43 3.29 5.83
C SER A 16 15.07 3.70 6.41
N ASP A 17 14.48 4.77 5.88
CA ASP A 17 13.24 5.39 6.37
C ASP A 17 12.02 5.11 5.49
N SER A 18 12.18 4.26 4.47
CA SER A 18 11.06 3.85 3.63
C SER A 18 10.13 2.86 4.33
N PHE A 19 8.83 2.93 4.03
CA PHE A 19 7.83 1.96 4.49
C PHE A 19 6.68 1.79 3.48
N LEU A 20 5.91 0.71 3.66
CA LEU A 20 4.83 0.32 2.77
C LEU A 20 3.48 0.37 3.49
N THR A 21 2.44 0.73 2.75
CA THR A 21 1.04 0.56 3.18
C THR A 21 0.28 -0.18 2.11
N CYS A 22 -0.72 -0.97 2.49
CA CYS A 22 -1.67 -1.59 1.58
C CYS A 22 -3.09 -1.16 1.94
N SER A 23 -4.00 -1.15 0.97
CA SER A 23 -5.33 -0.57 1.13
C SER A 23 -6.42 -1.39 0.45
N SER A 24 -7.66 -1.16 0.90
CA SER A 24 -8.87 -1.70 0.28
C SER A 24 -9.14 -1.13 -1.11
N ASP A 25 -8.43 -0.09 -1.53
CA ASP A 25 -8.49 0.50 -2.87
C ASP A 25 -7.63 -0.27 -3.92
N SER A 26 -7.20 -1.49 -3.58
CA SER A 26 -6.30 -2.34 -4.36
C SER A 26 -4.92 -1.75 -4.65
N THR A 27 -4.45 -0.82 -3.81
CA THR A 27 -3.09 -0.27 -3.93
C THR A 27 -2.12 -0.75 -2.85
N VAL A 28 -0.86 -0.84 -3.24
CA VAL A 28 0.29 -0.82 -2.34
C VAL A 28 1.06 0.46 -2.58
N ARG A 29 1.42 1.18 -1.51
CA ARG A 29 2.05 2.50 -1.58
C ARG A 29 3.39 2.49 -0.86
N ILE A 30 4.38 3.11 -1.47
CA ILE A 30 5.74 3.26 -0.95
C ILE A 30 5.93 4.69 -0.49
N TRP A 31 6.32 4.84 0.77
CA TRP A 31 6.55 6.11 1.44
C TRP A 31 8.01 6.22 1.89
N SER A 32 8.52 7.45 1.99
CA SER A 32 9.79 7.78 2.65
C SER A 32 9.70 9.16 3.28
N SER A 33 10.33 9.36 4.44
CA SER A 33 10.46 10.66 5.10
C SER A 33 11.86 11.26 5.01
N ASP A 34 12.73 10.71 4.15
CA ASP A 34 14.09 11.22 3.91
C ASP A 34 14.13 12.63 3.29
N GLY A 35 12.97 13.20 2.95
CA GLY A 35 12.82 14.55 2.38
C GLY A 35 13.38 14.67 0.97
N VAL A 36 13.83 13.56 0.36
CA VAL A 36 14.31 13.53 -1.01
C VAL A 36 13.10 13.49 -1.92
N ARG A 37 12.83 14.62 -2.59
CA ARG A 37 11.72 14.73 -3.54
C ARG A 37 11.96 13.78 -4.72
N CYS A 38 11.38 12.59 -4.65
CA CYS A 38 11.46 11.60 -5.71
C CYS A 38 10.15 11.61 -6.50
N GLY A 39 10.17 12.26 -7.67
CA GLY A 39 9.26 12.00 -8.80
C GLY A 39 7.76 12.33 -8.64
N ASN A 40 7.19 12.33 -7.44
CA ASN A 40 5.78 12.60 -7.23
C ASN A 40 5.52 14.11 -7.03
N VAL A 41 4.67 14.66 -7.89
CA VAL A 41 4.30 16.09 -7.87
C VAL A 41 3.27 16.40 -6.78
N LEU A 42 2.49 15.41 -6.35
CA LEU A 42 1.35 15.58 -5.43
C LEU A 42 1.73 15.43 -3.96
N SER A 43 2.82 14.72 -3.67
CA SER A 43 3.29 14.48 -2.30
C SER A 43 4.80 14.30 -2.29
N ASN A 44 5.46 14.87 -1.29
CA ASN A 44 6.90 14.71 -1.11
C ASN A 44 7.26 13.34 -0.52
N ASP A 45 6.35 12.73 0.23
CA ASP A 45 6.63 11.54 1.04
C ASP A 45 6.08 10.27 0.38
N LEU A 46 5.21 10.39 -0.62
CA LEU A 46 4.66 9.26 -1.39
C LEU A 46 5.46 9.08 -2.68
N HIS A 47 6.31 8.05 -2.73
CA HIS A 47 7.21 7.84 -3.86
C HIS A 47 6.51 7.11 -5.01
N HIS A 48 5.82 6.02 -4.70
CA HIS A 48 5.22 5.15 -5.70
C HIS A 48 3.87 4.58 -5.24
N ILE A 49 2.99 4.35 -6.22
CA ILE A 49 1.73 3.62 -6.05
C ILE A 49 1.77 2.43 -7.01
N LEU A 50 1.62 1.24 -6.48
CA LEU A 50 1.48 -0.01 -7.21
C LEU A 50 -0.01 -0.37 -7.25
N TYR A 51 -0.57 -0.47 -8.44
CA TYR A 51 -1.94 -0.92 -8.66
C TYR A 51 -1.92 -2.44 -8.82
N MET A 52 -2.67 -3.13 -7.96
CA MET A 52 -2.70 -4.59 -7.91
C MET A 52 -3.90 -5.18 -8.66
N ASP A 53 -4.74 -4.31 -9.23
CA ASP A 53 -5.90 -4.63 -10.05
C ASP A 53 -5.83 -3.78 -11.33
N ASP A 54 -6.32 -4.34 -12.43
CA ASP A 54 -6.47 -3.64 -13.71
C ASP A 54 -7.58 -2.58 -13.62
N SER A 55 -8.54 -2.75 -12.70
CA SER A 55 -9.63 -1.81 -12.47
C SER A 55 -9.27 -0.72 -11.47
N THR A 56 -9.48 0.54 -11.86
CA THR A 56 -9.32 1.69 -10.97
C THR A 56 -10.59 2.06 -10.21
N ALA A 57 -11.67 1.28 -10.34
CA ALA A 57 -12.97 1.61 -9.75
C ALA A 57 -12.90 1.76 -8.21
N ALA A 58 -12.06 0.94 -7.56
CA ALA A 58 -11.87 0.97 -6.11
C ALA A 58 -11.22 2.28 -5.60
N LEU A 59 -10.50 3.02 -6.46
CA LEU A 59 -9.91 4.33 -6.12
C LEU A 59 -10.94 5.46 -6.07
N LEU A 60 -12.04 5.29 -6.81
CA LEU A 60 -13.11 6.28 -6.90
C LEU A 60 -14.13 6.12 -5.77
N ASP A 61 -14.01 5.05 -4.97
CA ASP A 61 -14.87 4.78 -3.84
C ASP A 61 -14.50 5.70 -2.66
N VAL A 62 -15.17 6.85 -2.60
CA VAL A 62 -14.98 7.87 -1.55
C VAL A 62 -15.51 7.38 -0.19
N GLU A 63 -16.30 6.30 -0.13
CA GLU A 63 -16.90 5.81 1.12
C GLU A 63 -15.93 5.04 2.04
N GLY A 64 -14.64 4.96 1.70
CA GLY A 64 -13.61 4.31 2.52
C GLY A 64 -13.27 5.01 3.85
N THR A 65 -13.83 6.18 4.16
CA THR A 65 -13.50 6.97 5.37
C THR A 65 -14.49 6.81 6.54
N SER A 66 -15.55 6.02 6.42
CA SER A 66 -16.54 5.86 7.49
C SER A 66 -16.05 4.93 8.60
N ILE A 67 -15.15 5.43 9.45
CA ILE A 67 -15.04 4.93 10.83
C ILE A 67 -16.26 5.45 11.62
N SER A 68 -17.14 4.51 11.98
CA SER A 68 -18.21 4.62 12.98
C SER A 68 -19.54 5.29 12.59
N GLY A 69 -20.60 4.45 12.61
CA GLY A 69 -21.85 4.80 13.29
C GLY A 69 -22.97 5.41 12.45
N SER A 70 -23.76 4.58 11.76
CA SER A 70 -25.23 4.52 11.95
C SER A 70 -25.89 3.60 10.92
N GLU A 71 -26.80 2.78 11.45
CA GLU A 71 -27.97 2.16 10.82
C GLU A 71 -27.90 1.65 9.36
N LYS A 72 -27.72 0.33 9.25
CA LYS A 72 -28.54 -0.57 8.43
C LYS A 72 -28.87 -0.10 6.99
N VAL A 73 -27.95 -0.37 6.07
CA VAL A 73 -28.31 -0.77 4.70
C VAL A 73 -27.93 -2.24 4.54
N GLU A 74 -28.93 -3.12 4.63
CA GLU A 74 -28.79 -4.53 4.25
C GLU A 74 -28.46 -4.58 2.75
N GLY A 75 -27.19 -4.82 2.40
CA GLY A 75 -26.83 -5.19 1.02
C GLY A 75 -25.41 -4.85 0.56
N SER A 76 -24.76 -3.81 1.10
CA SER A 76 -23.37 -3.50 0.75
C SER A 76 -22.50 -3.78 1.96
N SER A 77 -22.15 -5.05 2.12
CA SER A 77 -21.22 -5.43 3.17
C SER A 77 -19.88 -4.77 2.88
N ALA A 78 -19.38 -3.97 3.81
CA ALA A 78 -17.99 -3.49 3.80
C ALA A 78 -16.97 -4.65 3.67
N ASP A 79 -17.39 -5.91 3.87
CA ASP A 79 -16.62 -7.13 3.62
C ASP A 79 -16.51 -7.54 2.14
N SER A 80 -17.27 -6.95 1.21
CA SER A 80 -17.18 -7.29 -0.23
C SER A 80 -16.09 -6.52 -0.97
N ARG A 81 -15.41 -5.56 -0.30
CA ARG A 81 -14.28 -4.86 -0.91
C ARG A 81 -13.08 -5.80 -0.99
N SER A 82 -12.91 -6.41 -2.18
CA SER A 82 -11.64 -6.98 -2.58
C SER A 82 -10.59 -5.87 -2.51
N GLY A 83 -9.47 -6.16 -1.84
CA GLY A 83 -8.43 -5.20 -1.61
C GLY A 83 -7.30 -5.84 -0.82
N ILE A 84 -6.15 -5.19 -0.84
CA ILE A 84 -4.94 -5.75 -0.26
C ILE A 84 -5.03 -5.67 1.26
N ARG A 85 -4.61 -6.74 1.93
CA ARG A 85 -4.65 -6.87 3.40
C ARG A 85 -3.30 -7.14 4.01
N THR A 86 -2.41 -7.73 3.23
CA THR A 86 -1.06 -8.03 3.67
C THR A 86 -0.08 -7.75 2.56
N VAL A 87 1.11 -7.33 2.95
CA VAL A 87 2.27 -7.18 2.07
C VAL A 87 3.50 -7.71 2.79
N CYS A 88 4.37 -8.38 2.06
CA CYS A 88 5.63 -8.90 2.57
C CYS A 88 6.74 -8.56 1.58
N VAL A 89 7.85 -8.05 2.11
CA VAL A 89 9.05 -7.77 1.32
C VAL A 89 10.09 -8.82 1.65
N SER A 90 10.73 -9.36 0.62
CA SER A 90 11.82 -10.31 0.80
C SER A 90 12.99 -9.66 1.56
N PRO A 91 13.81 -10.41 2.31
CA PRO A 91 14.94 -9.84 3.06
C PRO A 91 15.97 -9.10 2.19
N ASP A 92 16.12 -9.51 0.92
CA ASP A 92 16.97 -8.84 -0.07
C ASP A 92 16.31 -7.58 -0.68
N GLY A 93 15.03 -7.34 -0.36
CA GLY A 93 14.20 -6.25 -0.84
C GLY A 93 13.81 -6.32 -2.32
N ARG A 94 14.17 -7.39 -3.04
CA ARG A 94 13.96 -7.48 -4.49
C ARG A 94 12.56 -7.94 -4.88
N HIS A 95 11.83 -8.55 -3.95
CA HIS A 95 10.51 -9.12 -4.19
C HIS A 95 9.51 -8.55 -3.19
N LEU A 96 8.31 -8.29 -3.69
CA LEU A 96 7.15 -7.91 -2.91
C LEU A 96 6.05 -8.93 -3.19
N ALA A 97 5.49 -9.50 -2.13
CA ALA A 97 4.27 -10.31 -2.19
C ALA A 97 3.11 -9.55 -1.55
N SER A 98 1.91 -9.71 -2.08
CA SER A 98 0.71 -9.06 -1.58
C SER A 98 -0.43 -10.07 -1.47
N GLY A 99 -1.16 -10.05 -0.37
CA GLY A 99 -2.33 -10.90 -0.19
C GLY A 99 -3.62 -10.10 -0.12
N ASP A 100 -4.64 -10.56 -0.84
CA ASP A 100 -5.97 -9.95 -0.87
C ASP A 100 -7.00 -10.73 -0.04
N ARG A 101 -8.25 -10.26 -0.07
CA ARG A 101 -9.37 -10.85 0.67
C ARG A 101 -9.97 -12.10 0.02
N ASN A 102 -9.67 -12.33 -1.25
CA ASN A 102 -10.15 -13.46 -2.03
C ASN A 102 -9.18 -14.66 -1.97
N GLY A 103 -8.02 -14.48 -1.33
CA GLY A 103 -6.98 -15.50 -1.20
C GLY A 103 -5.96 -15.48 -2.35
N THR A 104 -5.91 -14.40 -3.13
CA THR A 104 -4.85 -14.17 -4.11
C THR A 104 -3.57 -13.73 -3.41
N LEU A 105 -2.43 -14.29 -3.84
CA LEU A 105 -1.07 -14.04 -3.33
C LEU A 105 -0.13 -13.66 -4.47
#